data_AF-A0A9D1KWH6-F1
#
_entry.id   AF-A0A9D1KWH6-F1
#
_cell.length_a   1.000
_cell.length_b   1.000
_cell.length_c   1.000
_cell.angle_alpha   90.00
_cell.angle_beta   90.00
_cell.angle_gamma   90.00
#
_symmetry.space_group_name_H-M   'P 1'
#
loop_
_entity.id
_entity.type
_entity.pdbx_description
1 polymer ?
#
loop_
_entity_poly.entity_id
_entity_poly.type
_entity_poly.pdbx_seq_one_letter_code
_entity_poly.pdbx_strand_id
1 'polypeptide(L)' 'EELKDAIDKYITYYNERRIKQKLGWKSPVEYRLTAIAA' A
#
# COMPACT_ATOMS: atom_id res chain seq x y z
N GLU A 1 -8.05 -16.84 14.91
CA GLU A 1 -7.11 -16.85 13.77
C GLU A 1 -7.65 -16.08 12.56
N GLU A 2 -8.88 -16.31 12.11
CA GLU A 2 -9.42 -15.70 10.87
C GLU A 2 -9.39 -14.16 10.81
N LEU A 3 -9.69 -13.48 11.93
CA LEU A 3 -9.67 -12.01 11.97
C LEU A 3 -8.27 -11.45 11.74
N LYS A 4 -7.25 -12.10 12.32
CA LYS A 4 -5.86 -11.66 12.18
C LYS A 4 -5.40 -11.83 10.74
N ASP A 5 -5.68 -12.99 10.15
CA ASP A 5 -5.37 -13.26 8.73
C ASP A 5 -6.06 -12.27 7.79
N ALA A 6 -7.30 -11.89 8.07
CA ALA A 6 -8.04 -10.91 7.27
C ALA A 6 -7.39 -9.52 7.37
N ILE A 7 -6.96 -9.11 8.56
CA ILE A 7 -6.27 -7.84 8.79
C ILE A 7 -4.93 -7.83 8.07
N ASP A 8 -4.11 -8.89 8.21
CA ASP A 8 -2.79 -8.98 7.59
C ASP A 8 -2.91 -8.91 6.06
N LYS A 9 -3.84 -9.67 5.47
CA LYS A 9 -4.13 -9.62 4.03
C LYS A 9 -4.55 -8.23 3.57
N TYR A 10 -5.39 -7.54 4.35
CA TYR A 10 -5.83 -6.18 4.03
C TYR A 10 -4.67 -5.18 4.09
N ILE A 11 -3.80 -5.27 5.10
CA ILE A 11 -2.62 -4.41 5.25
C ILE A 11 -1.69 -4.58 4.06
N THR A 12 -1.37 -5.82 3.68
CA THR A 12 -0.54 -6.13 2.51
C THR A 12 -1.16 -5.57 1.23
N TYR A 13 -2.44 -5.84 0.98
CA TYR A 13 -3.15 -5.32 -0.18
C TYR A 13 -3.10 -3.78 -0.24
N TYR A 14 -3.41 -3.12 0.88
CA TYR A 14 -3.47 -1.67 0.93
C TYR A 14 -2.10 -1.04 0.68
N ASN A 15 -1.04 -1.57 1.28
CA ASN A 15 0.29 -0.98 1.20
C ASN A 15 0.99 -1.24 -0.14
N GLU A 16 0.84 -2.43 -0.70
CA GLU A 16 1.67 -2.88 -1.84
C GLU A 16 0.90 -2.98 -3.15
N ARG A 17 -0.40 -3.32 -3.11
CA ARG A 17 -1.17 -3.63 -4.32
C ARG A 17 -2.13 -2.53 -4.75
N ARG A 18 -2.59 -1.71 -3.80
CA ARG A 18 -3.61 -0.70 -4.08
C ARG A 18 -3.03 0.48 -4.85
N ILE A 19 -3.53 0.72 -6.05
CA ILE A 19 -3.10 1.84 -6.90
C ILE A 19 -4.08 3.01 -6.84
N LYS A 20 -3.57 4.25 -6.87
CA LYS A 20 -4.39 5.48 -6.90
C LYS A 20 -3.81 6.55 -7.82
N GLN A 21 -4.68 7.18 -8.62
CA GLN A 21 -4.31 8.32 -9.49
C GLN A 21 -3.66 9.47 -8.71
N LYS A 22 -4.17 9.82 -7.52
CA LYS A 22 -3.59 10.89 -6.67
C LYS A 22 -2.16 10.61 -6.18
N LEU A 23 -1.72 9.35 -6.24
CA LEU A 23 -0.37 8.93 -5.90
C LEU A 23 0.51 8.78 -7.16
N GLY A 24 0.06 9.30 -8.31
CA GLY A 24 0.71 9.08 -9.59
C GLY A 24 0.66 7.63 -10.05
N TRP A 25 -0.45 6.93 -9.76
CA TRP A 25 -0.63 5.51 -10.06
C TRP A 25 0.37 4.57 -9.38
N LYS A 26 0.91 5.00 -8.23
CA LYS A 26 1.78 4.18 -7.36
C LYS A 26 1.02 3.53 -6.23
N SER A 27 1.56 2.44 -5.68
CA SER A 27 1.13 1.93 -4.37
C SER A 27 1.50 2.90 -3.24
N PRO A 28 0.86 2.82 -2.05
CA PRO A 28 1.22 3.64 -0.91
C PRO A 28 2.67 3.52 -0.45
N VAL A 29 3.31 2.35 -0.59
CA VAL A 29 4.73 2.18 -0.27
C VAL A 29 5.60 2.87 -1.33
N GLU A 30 5.37 2.61 -2.62
CA GLU A 30 6.14 3.23 -3.70
C GLU A 30 6.03 4.76 -3.72
N TYR A 31 4.85 5.29 -3.43
CA TYR A 31 4.64 6.72 -3.31
C TYR A 31 5.51 7.32 -2.20
N ARG A 32 5.53 6.69 -1.01
CA ARG A 32 6.35 7.15 0.12
C ARG A 32 7.84 7.06 -0.19
N LEU A 33 8.30 5.97 -0.81
CA LEU A 33 9.70 5.82 -1.21
C LEU A 33 10.12 6.87 -2.24
N THR A 34 9.27 7.16 -3.22
CA THR A 34 9.54 8.24 -4.19
C THR A 34 9.62 9.60 -3.48
N ALA A 35 8.71 9.87 -2.55
CA ALA A 35 8.66 11.14 -1.85
C ALA A 35 9.88 11.40 -0.94
N ILE A 36 10.52 10.36 -0.42
CA ILE A 36 11.73 10.47 0.40
C ILE A 36 12.99 10.65 -0.47
N ALA A 37 12.96 10.14 -1.71
CA ALA A 37 14.08 10.23 -2.65
C ALA A 37 14.16 11.57 -3.41
N ALA A 38 13.13 12.41 -3.28
CA ALA A 38 13.06 13.75 -3.87
C ALA A 38 13.57 14.81 -2.89
#